data_AF-A0A932CZJ1-F1
#
_entry.id   AF-A0A932CZJ1-F1
#
_cell.length_a   1.000
_cell.length_b   1.000
_cell.length_c   1.000
_cell.angle_alpha   90.00
_cell.angle_beta   90.00
_cell.angle_gamma   90.00
#
_symmetry.space_group_name_H-M   'P 1'
#
loop_
_entity.id
_entity.type
_entity.pdbx_description
1 polymer ?
#
loop_
_entity_poly.entity_id
_entity_poly.type
_entity_poly.pdbx_seq_one_letter_code
_entity_poly.pdbx_strand_id
1 'polypeptide(L)'
;MTEPESESLDERVPCPDEMCVGIIGPGGRCGTCGRAAEPGTPLPTAAVQAGDGGDGAAATEEEGRESAEASDAEERVPCQDDMCTGIIGPSGRCGTCGREG
;
A
#
# COMPACT_ATOMS: atom_id res chain seq x y z
N MET A 1 -8.88 34.65 -4.62
CA MET A 1 -8.45 33.36 -4.08
C MET A 1 -9.73 32.57 -3.84
N THR A 2 -10.13 31.74 -4.80
CA THR A 2 -11.26 30.83 -4.67
C THR A 2 -10.63 29.46 -4.62
N GLU A 3 -10.60 28.86 -3.44
CA GLU A 3 -10.22 27.46 -3.25
C GLU A 3 -11.34 26.61 -3.86
N PRO A 4 -11.05 25.75 -4.84
CA PRO A 4 -12.07 24.84 -5.37
C PRO A 4 -12.35 23.76 -4.33
N GLU A 5 -13.47 23.93 -3.63
CA GLU A 5 -14.43 22.92 -3.17
C GLU A 5 -13.86 21.49 -3.08
N SER A 6 -13.44 21.10 -1.88
CA SER A 6 -13.04 19.75 -1.47
C SER A 6 -14.20 18.74 -1.46
N GLU A 7 -15.20 18.89 -2.32
CA GLU A 7 -16.51 18.24 -2.23
C GLU A 7 -16.62 16.99 -3.12
N SER A 8 -15.70 16.03 -2.96
CA SER A 8 -15.86 14.71 -3.62
C SER A 8 -15.18 13.53 -2.91
N LEU A 9 -14.59 13.74 -1.73
CA LEU A 9 -14.15 12.65 -0.86
C LEU A 9 -15.20 12.24 0.18
N ASP A 10 -16.10 13.13 0.59
CA ASP A 10 -17.09 12.87 1.65
C ASP A 10 -18.14 11.83 1.25
N GLU A 11 -18.43 11.69 -0.05
CA GLU A 11 -19.37 10.69 -0.56
C GLU A 11 -18.80 9.26 -0.59
N ARG A 12 -17.47 9.10 -0.44
CA ARG A 12 -16.78 7.82 -0.57
C ARG A 12 -16.38 7.32 0.81
N VAL A 13 -16.85 6.13 1.17
CA VAL A 13 -16.46 5.48 2.42
C VAL A 13 -15.02 4.95 2.26
N PRO A 14 -14.03 5.49 2.99
CA PRO A 14 -12.67 4.96 2.96
C PRO A 14 -12.62 3.56 3.60
N CYS A 15 -11.63 2.78 3.22
CA CYS A 15 -11.37 1.50 3.86
C CYS A 15 -11.16 1.69 5.38
N PRO A 16 -11.69 0.82 6.24
CA PRO A 16 -11.48 0.89 7.70
C PRO A 16 -10.02 0.62 8.13
N ASP A 17 -9.17 0.24 7.18
CA ASP A 17 -7.75 0.02 7.40
C ASP A 17 -7.00 1.32 7.08
N GLU A 18 -6.38 1.92 8.09
CA GLU A 18 -5.66 3.20 7.97
C GLU A 18 -4.41 3.13 7.07
N MET A 19 -3.90 1.93 6.80
CA MET A 19 -2.82 1.70 5.83
C MET A 19 -3.33 1.46 4.41
N CYS A 20 -4.65 1.31 4.22
CA CYS A 20 -5.24 1.03 2.92
C CYS A 20 -5.84 2.29 2.31
N VAL A 21 -5.29 2.71 1.16
CA VAL A 21 -5.78 3.85 0.36
C VAL A 21 -7.06 3.57 -0.44
N GLY A 22 -7.71 2.43 -0.20
CA GLY A 22 -8.87 1.99 -0.97
C GLY A 22 -10.20 2.57 -0.48
N ILE A 23 -11.20 2.53 -1.35
CA ILE A 23 -12.59 2.92 -1.05
C ILE A 23 -13.51 1.71 -1.04
N ILE A 24 -14.55 1.76 -0.21
CA ILE A 24 -15.58 0.74 -0.12
C ILE A 24 -16.55 0.89 -1.29
N GLY A 25 -16.64 -0.15 -2.11
CA GLY A 25 -17.59 -0.23 -3.20
C GLY A 25 -19.00 -0.64 -2.72
N PRO A 26 -20.00 -0.66 -3.62
CA PRO A 26 -21.39 -1.00 -3.30
C PRO A 26 -21.58 -2.42 -2.75
N GLY A 27 -20.60 -3.30 -2.94
CA GLY A 27 -20.56 -4.64 -2.34
C GLY A 27 -20.09 -4.67 -0.88
N GLY A 28 -19.91 -3.50 -0.24
CA GLY A 28 -19.44 -3.39 1.14
C GLY A 28 -17.99 -3.86 1.32
N ARG A 29 -17.19 -3.87 0.25
CA ARG A 29 -15.79 -4.31 0.25
C ARG A 29 -14.89 -3.24 -0.36
N CYS A 30 -13.69 -3.13 0.19
CA CYS A 30 -12.63 -2.28 -0.34
C CYS A 30 -12.20 -2.77 -1.71
N GLY A 31 -12.14 -1.88 -2.70
CA GLY A 31 -11.70 -2.21 -4.06
C GLY A 31 -10.20 -2.54 -4.16
N THR A 32 -9.40 -2.14 -3.18
CA THR A 32 -7.93 -2.32 -3.19
C THR A 32 -7.51 -3.57 -2.44
N CYS A 33 -7.97 -3.74 -1.20
CA CYS A 33 -7.57 -4.88 -0.36
C CYS A 33 -8.65 -5.97 -0.24
N GLY A 34 -9.87 -5.74 -0.74
CA GLY A 34 -10.98 -6.71 -0.68
C GLY A 34 -11.62 -6.89 0.71
N ARG A 35 -11.11 -6.19 1.74
CA ARG A 35 -11.65 -6.24 3.10
C ARG A 35 -13.07 -5.69 3.13
N ALA A 36 -13.95 -6.33 3.89
CA ALA A 36 -15.28 -5.79 4.12
C ALA A 36 -15.18 -4.50 4.93
N ALA A 37 -16.00 -3.50 4.63
CA ALA A 37 -16.28 -2.45 5.59
C ALA A 37 -16.92 -3.16 6.78
N GLU A 38 -16.19 -3.32 7.88
CA GLU A 38 -16.71 -4.04 9.03
C GLU A 38 -17.99 -3.31 9.46
N PRO A 39 -19.17 -3.96 9.45
CA PRO A 39 -20.33 -3.36 10.08
C PRO A 39 -19.94 -3.28 11.55
N GLY A 40 -19.81 -2.04 12.06
CA GLY A 40 -19.35 -1.76 13.41
C GLY A 40 -19.87 -2.83 14.36
N THR A 41 -18.91 -3.51 14.99
CA THR A 41 -19.09 -4.57 15.98
C THR A 41 -20.46 -4.48 16.61
N PRO A 42 -21.37 -5.47 16.45
CA PRO A 42 -22.56 -5.49 17.28
C PRO A 42 -22.06 -5.44 18.71
N LEU A 43 -22.40 -4.36 19.43
CA LEU A 43 -22.17 -4.23 20.87
C LEU A 43 -22.40 -5.61 21.47
N PRO A 44 -21.40 -6.24 22.13
CA PRO A 44 -21.62 -7.52 22.75
C PRO A 44 -22.72 -7.29 23.78
N THR A 45 -23.93 -7.74 23.44
CA THR A 45 -25.00 -7.94 24.40
C THR A 45 -24.41 -8.89 25.43
N ALA A 46 -24.30 -8.38 26.65
CA ALA A 46 -23.53 -8.95 27.74
C ALA A 46 -23.70 -10.47 27.86
N ALA A 47 -22.64 -11.21 27.55
CA ALA A 47 -22.41 -12.55 28.07
C ALA A 47 -20.90 -12.85 28.03
N VAL A 48 -20.25 -12.48 29.14
CA VAL A 48 -19.06 -13.10 29.75
C VAL A 48 -18.32 -14.16 28.94
N GLN A 49 -17.02 -13.95 28.69
CA GLN A 49 -15.97 -14.88 29.14
C GLN A 49 -14.68 -14.10 29.44
N ALA A 50 -14.30 -14.14 30.71
CA ALA A 50 -13.00 -13.74 31.21
C ALA A 50 -11.96 -14.76 30.73
N GLY A 51 -10.88 -14.27 30.14
CA GLY A 51 -9.71 -15.04 29.74
C GLY A 51 -8.47 -14.16 29.84
N ASP A 52 -8.11 -13.87 31.09
CA ASP A 52 -6.82 -13.34 31.51
C ASP A 52 -5.69 -14.28 31.08
N GLY A 53 -4.57 -13.72 30.61
CA GLY A 53 -3.30 -14.45 30.58
C GLY A 53 -2.42 -14.17 29.37
N GLY A 54 -1.39 -13.34 29.55
CA GLY A 54 -0.16 -13.48 28.78
C GLY A 54 0.60 -12.21 28.46
N ASP A 55 1.06 -11.50 29.49
CA ASP A 55 2.22 -10.62 29.43
C ASP A 55 3.43 -11.37 28.84
N GLY A 56 4.11 -10.74 27.89
CA GLY A 56 5.23 -11.33 27.16
C GLY A 56 6.08 -10.26 26.51
N ALA A 57 6.59 -9.35 27.33
CA ALA A 57 7.65 -8.43 26.96
C ALA A 57 8.87 -9.19 26.42
N ALA A 58 9.27 -8.86 25.20
CA ALA A 58 10.64 -9.03 24.75
C ALA A 58 11.00 -7.84 23.86
N ALA A 59 11.50 -6.79 24.51
CA ALA A 59 12.32 -5.79 23.87
C ALA A 59 13.52 -6.50 23.24
N THR A 60 13.75 -6.24 21.96
CA THR A 60 15.06 -6.43 21.34
C THR A 60 15.29 -5.17 20.53
N GLU A 61 15.94 -4.22 21.19
CA GLU A 61 16.69 -3.17 20.52
C GLU A 61 17.97 -3.84 20.02
N GLU A 62 18.10 -4.00 18.71
CA GLU A 62 19.41 -4.19 18.09
C GLU A 62 19.71 -2.96 17.23
N GLU A 63 20.76 -2.28 17.65
CA GLU A 63 21.39 -1.13 17.04
C GLU A 63 21.80 -1.39 15.58
N GLY A 64 21.67 -0.34 14.78
CA GLY A 64 22.74 0.09 13.87
C GLY A 64 23.26 -0.93 12.85
N ARG A 65 22.66 -0.91 11.65
CA ARG A 65 23.44 -1.11 10.43
C ARG A 65 23.08 -0.08 9.37
N GLU A 66 23.49 1.15 9.62
CA GLU A 66 23.85 2.05 8.52
C GLU A 66 25.15 1.52 7.92
N SER A 67 25.09 0.93 6.72
CA SER A 67 26.10 1.15 5.69
C SER A 67 25.66 0.48 4.40
N ALA A 68 25.38 1.35 3.43
CA ALA A 68 25.62 1.23 2.00
C ALA A 68 25.64 -0.17 1.41
N GLU A 69 24.65 -0.45 0.56
CA GLU A 69 24.91 -1.02 -0.76
C GLU A 69 23.87 -0.38 -1.70
N ALA A 70 24.18 0.81 -2.20
CA ALA A 70 23.49 1.38 -3.36
C ALA A 70 23.89 0.63 -4.65
N SER A 71 23.86 -0.71 -4.60
CA SER A 71 24.50 -1.60 -5.59
C SER A 71 23.51 -2.19 -6.60
N ASP A 72 22.36 -1.55 -6.86
CA ASP A 72 21.41 -2.02 -7.91
C ASP A 72 20.73 -0.89 -8.71
N ALA A 73 21.22 0.36 -8.63
CA ALA A 73 20.72 1.44 -9.49
C ALA A 73 21.50 1.55 -10.83
N GLU A 74 22.65 0.87 -10.95
CA GLU A 74 23.66 1.21 -11.96
C GLU A 74 23.67 0.30 -13.20
N GLU A 75 22.87 -0.77 -13.25
CA GLU A 75 22.84 -1.70 -14.39
C GLU A 75 21.55 -1.66 -15.23
N ARG A 76 20.60 -0.77 -14.91
CA ARG A 76 19.33 -0.66 -15.65
C ARG A 76 19.45 0.44 -16.70
N VAL A 77 19.70 0.05 -17.95
CA VAL A 77 19.73 0.97 -19.09
C VAL A 77 18.29 1.44 -19.40
N PRO A 78 17.96 2.74 -19.25
CA PRO A 78 16.65 3.25 -19.59
C PRO A 78 16.46 3.25 -21.11
N CYS A 79 15.20 3.12 -21.55
CA CYS A 79 14.88 3.20 -22.98
C CYS A 79 15.25 4.57 -23.57
N GLN A 80 15.72 4.61 -24.81
CA GLN A 80 16.10 5.85 -25.51
C GLN A 80 14.91 6.81 -25.73
N ASP A 81 13.68 6.33 -25.59
CA ASP A 81 12.49 7.17 -25.63
C ASP A 81 12.25 7.90 -24.31
N ASP A 82 12.33 9.23 -24.32
CA ASP A 82 12.01 10.08 -23.17
C ASP A 82 10.56 9.94 -22.67
N MET A 83 9.66 9.43 -23.52
CA MET A 83 8.27 9.13 -23.14
C MET A 83 8.08 7.69 -22.63
N CYS A 84 9.10 6.84 -22.71
CA CYS A 84 9.01 5.45 -22.32
C CYS A 84 9.67 5.25 -20.94
N THR A 85 8.88 4.79 -19.97
CA THR A 85 9.35 4.44 -18.62
C THR A 85 9.99 3.04 -18.54
N GLY A 86 10.27 2.43 -19.69
CA GLY A 86 10.79 1.07 -19.77
C GLY A 86 12.31 0.99 -19.67
N ILE A 87 12.79 -0.19 -19.30
CA ILE A 87 14.22 -0.53 -19.23
C ILE A 87 14.59 -1.51 -20.34
N ILE A 88 15.82 -1.39 -20.82
CA ILE A 88 16.40 -2.29 -21.82
C ILE A 88 16.82 -3.58 -21.13
N GLY A 89 16.22 -4.68 -21.57
CA GLY A 89 16.57 -6.01 -21.09
C GLY A 89 17.81 -6.59 -21.78
N PRO A 90 18.27 -7.79 -21.38
CA PRO A 90 19.42 -8.47 -21.98
C PRO A 90 19.22 -8.82 -23.47
N SER A 91 18.00 -8.73 -23.96
CA SER A 91 17.64 -8.84 -25.38
C SER A 91 18.00 -7.60 -26.21
N GLY A 92 18.51 -6.54 -25.58
CA GLY A 92 18.74 -5.25 -26.23
C GLY A 92 17.45 -4.53 -26.59
N ARG A 93 16.32 -4.93 -25.99
CA ARG A 93 14.99 -4.36 -26.25
C ARG A 93 14.33 -3.88 -24.97
N CYS A 94 13.59 -2.78 -25.09
CA CYS A 94 12.77 -2.23 -24.02
C CYS A 94 11.64 -3.20 -23.66
N GLY A 95 11.54 -3.57 -22.38
CA GLY A 95 10.47 -4.45 -21.89
C GLY A 95 9.07 -3.86 -21.99
N THR A 96 8.94 -2.54 -22.16
CA THR A 96 7.65 -1.84 -22.20
C THR A 96 7.19 -1.58 -23.64
N CYS A 97 8.07 -1.05 -24.50
CA CYS A 97 7.71 -0.64 -25.85
C CYS A 97 8.30 -1.52 -26.95
N GLY A 98 9.21 -2.45 -26.62
CA GLY A 98 9.82 -3.40 -27.57
C GLY A 98 10.85 -2.79 -28.52
N ARG A 99 11.16 -1.49 -28.41
CA ARG A 99 12.22 -0.85 -29.21
C ARG A 99 13.60 -1.29 -28.76
N GLU A 100 14.53 -1.24 -29.70
CA GLU A 100 15.95 -1.54 -29.46
C GLU A 100 16.57 -0.37 -28.68
N GLY A 101 17.39 -0.71 -27.68
CA GLY A 101 17.99 0.21 -26.72
C GLY A 101 19.38 0.69 -27.10
#